data_AF-A0A9X3HXN7-F1
#
_entry.id   AF-A0A9X3HXN7-F1
#
_cell.length_a   1.000
_cell.length_b   1.000
_cell.length_c   1.000
_cell.angle_alpha   90.00
_cell.angle_beta   90.00
_cell.angle_gamma   90.00
#
_symmetry.space_group_name_H-M   'P 1'
#
loop_
_entity.id
_entity.type
_entity.pdbx_description
1 polymer ?
#
loop_
_entity_poly.entity_id
_entity_poly.type
_entity_poly.pdbx_seq_one_letter_code
_entity_poly.pdbx_strand_id
1 'polypeptide(L)'
;MIRNTILAATISAAISTSSFAITPQELTQLGNGIDLTYSVIDNTQDEWRTFKSAITLKNDSTVALAASGWSLYFSHIRMIRTLSSDAVKITHVNGDIFKLEPTATFKGLKPGHTLRVEFTADAWQVAKTDIMPNWYLANDNGDTALISSTSNLKDGVVPVMPSDELPFVSEFDTEQQWKRYGGINDYYDPFTAKDRFDRNSDLKTIANIIGIVPTPSHLAVGTSNIEINNSWVVVFDNGYEEQAQFIAKQFGLSAVPWTPNQKQIIHVGWGQVTIDGQQKWEEAYNLSVSPSLERINIEAVDTAGALYAIQSLLQLTDGNKIPEVAITDAPRYGYRGLSVDAVRNFRNC
;
A
#
# COMPACT_ATOMS: atom_id res chain seq x y z
N MET A 1 -1.49 95.84 -13.89
CA MET A 1 -1.12 94.61 -14.62
C MET A 1 -1.22 93.43 -13.67
N ILE A 2 -2.28 92.64 -13.83
CA ILE A 2 -2.56 91.43 -13.05
C ILE A 2 -1.77 90.29 -13.70
N ARG A 3 -0.97 89.54 -12.93
CA ARG A 3 -0.38 88.28 -13.38
C ARG A 3 -0.81 87.18 -12.42
N ASN A 4 -1.76 86.38 -12.91
CA ASN A 4 -2.23 85.13 -12.33
C ASN A 4 -1.11 84.09 -12.36
N THR A 5 -0.88 83.39 -11.26
CA THR A 5 -0.07 82.16 -11.22
C THR A 5 -1.01 81.01 -10.89
N ILE A 6 -1.28 80.16 -11.89
CA ILE A 6 -2.08 78.94 -11.75
C ILE A 6 -1.13 77.83 -11.31
N LEU A 7 -1.41 77.23 -10.15
CA LEU A 7 -0.78 76.02 -9.64
C LEU A 7 -1.47 74.82 -10.30
N ALA A 8 -0.78 74.08 -11.16
CA ALA A 8 -1.27 72.80 -11.70
C ALA A 8 -0.55 71.65 -10.97
N ALA A 9 -1.24 71.03 -10.01
CA ALA A 9 -0.84 69.77 -9.42
C ALA A 9 -1.51 68.63 -10.21
N THR A 10 -0.76 67.99 -11.10
CA THR A 10 -1.17 66.75 -11.76
C THR A 10 -1.05 65.58 -10.78
N ILE A 11 -2.17 65.15 -10.21
CA ILE A 11 -2.29 63.88 -9.51
C ILE A 11 -2.40 62.79 -10.56
N SER A 12 -1.30 62.12 -10.87
CA SER A 12 -1.32 60.84 -11.58
C SER A 12 -1.75 59.76 -10.61
N ALA A 13 -3.07 59.52 -10.51
CA ALA A 13 -3.58 58.29 -9.93
C ALA A 13 -3.29 57.16 -10.93
N ALA A 14 -2.17 56.47 -10.75
CA ALA A 14 -1.95 55.18 -11.38
C ALA A 14 -2.99 54.22 -10.79
N ILE A 15 -4.08 53.98 -11.52
CA ILE A 15 -4.98 52.85 -11.27
C ILE A 15 -4.15 51.62 -11.59
N SER A 16 -3.44 51.09 -10.59
CA SER A 16 -3.01 49.70 -10.61
C SER A 16 -4.31 48.89 -10.65
N THR A 17 -4.72 48.45 -11.84
CA THR A 17 -5.71 47.40 -11.95
C THR A 17 -5.14 46.23 -11.17
N SER A 18 -5.70 45.94 -10.01
CA SER A 18 -5.50 44.67 -9.35
C SER A 18 -5.71 43.61 -10.42
N SER A 19 -4.66 42.88 -10.79
CA SER A 19 -4.82 41.57 -11.41
C SER A 19 -5.95 40.89 -10.64
N PHE A 20 -7.05 40.55 -11.32
CA PHE A 20 -8.18 39.89 -10.66
C PHE A 20 -7.66 38.54 -10.16
N ALA A 21 -7.16 38.54 -8.92
CA ALA A 21 -6.66 37.36 -8.26
C ALA A 21 -7.85 36.41 -8.09
N ILE A 22 -7.67 35.16 -8.49
CA ILE A 22 -8.70 34.13 -8.35
C ILE A 22 -9.08 34.04 -6.87
N THR A 23 -10.34 34.30 -6.57
CA THR A 23 -10.86 34.26 -5.20
C THR A 23 -10.91 32.82 -4.66
N PRO A 24 -10.93 32.60 -3.34
CA PRO A 24 -11.09 31.25 -2.77
C PRO A 24 -12.34 30.52 -3.27
N GLN A 25 -13.43 31.28 -3.49
CA GLN A 25 -14.69 30.74 -4.00
C GLN A 25 -14.57 30.28 -5.46
N GLU A 26 -13.96 31.10 -6.32
CA GLU A 26 -13.66 30.73 -7.71
C GLU A 26 -12.70 29.54 -7.77
N LEU A 27 -11.68 29.51 -6.91
CA LEU A 27 -10.72 28.42 -6.80
C LEU A 27 -11.41 27.10 -6.44
N THR A 28 -12.35 27.14 -5.50
CA THR A 28 -13.17 25.97 -5.12
C THR A 28 -14.07 25.51 -6.27
N GLN A 29 -14.70 26.43 -7.00
CA GLN A 29 -15.51 26.10 -8.17
C GLN A 29 -14.67 25.48 -9.30
N LEU A 30 -13.46 25.99 -9.52
CA LEU A 30 -12.50 25.43 -10.45
C LEU A 30 -12.02 24.04 -10.00
N GLY A 31 -11.68 23.84 -8.72
CA GLY A 31 -11.27 22.52 -8.20
C GLY A 31 -12.35 21.46 -8.38
N ASN A 32 -13.63 21.82 -8.20
CA ASN A 32 -14.75 20.91 -8.42
C ASN A 32 -15.12 20.69 -9.89
N GLY A 33 -14.81 21.65 -10.77
CA GLY A 33 -15.29 21.63 -12.16
C GLY A 33 -14.20 21.45 -13.22
N ILE A 34 -12.92 21.51 -12.88
CA ILE A 34 -11.87 21.06 -13.80
C ILE A 34 -11.84 19.53 -13.78
N ASP A 35 -12.18 18.94 -14.91
CA ASP A 35 -11.99 17.53 -15.17
C ASP A 35 -10.58 17.32 -15.74
N LEU A 36 -9.69 16.83 -14.88
CA LEU A 36 -8.31 16.50 -15.23
C LEU A 36 -8.22 15.05 -15.70
N THR A 37 -7.51 14.82 -16.80
CA THR A 37 -7.09 13.49 -17.25
C THR A 37 -5.58 13.42 -17.47
N TYR A 38 -4.94 12.38 -16.97
CA TYR A 38 -3.55 12.02 -17.22
C TYR A 38 -3.49 10.79 -18.13
N SER A 39 -2.75 10.88 -19.25
CA SER A 39 -2.61 9.77 -20.20
C SER A 39 -1.15 9.47 -20.48
N VAL A 40 -0.73 8.23 -20.23
CA VAL A 40 0.52 7.70 -20.79
C VAL A 40 0.30 7.45 -22.28
N ILE A 41 1.16 8.00 -23.13
CA ILE A 41 1.06 7.90 -24.59
C ILE A 41 2.02 6.84 -25.11
N ASP A 42 3.29 6.92 -24.71
CA ASP A 42 4.33 6.03 -25.23
C ASP A 42 5.52 5.94 -24.26
N ASN A 43 5.76 4.76 -23.71
CA ASN A 43 6.94 4.44 -22.89
C ASN A 43 8.13 3.94 -23.70
N THR A 44 7.94 3.64 -24.97
CA THR A 44 8.90 2.90 -25.80
C THR A 44 9.79 3.80 -26.66
N GLN A 45 9.56 5.12 -26.62
CA GLN A 45 10.34 6.11 -27.36
C GLN A 45 11.80 6.23 -26.89
N ASP A 46 12.64 6.81 -27.75
CA ASP A 46 14.01 7.27 -27.45
C ASP A 46 14.91 6.28 -26.69
N GLU A 47 14.77 4.99 -27.01
CA GLU A 47 15.56 3.91 -26.42
C GLU A 47 15.59 4.00 -24.89
N TRP A 48 14.45 3.75 -24.22
CA TRP A 48 14.32 3.57 -22.75
C TRP A 48 14.69 4.78 -21.86
N ARG A 49 15.02 5.93 -22.45
CA ARG A 49 15.42 7.13 -21.70
C ARG A 49 14.24 7.98 -21.24
N THR A 50 13.18 8.05 -22.03
CA THR A 50 12.03 8.90 -21.76
C THR A 50 10.73 8.24 -22.18
N PHE A 51 9.64 8.72 -21.61
CA PHE A 51 8.29 8.43 -22.03
C PHE A 51 7.53 9.71 -22.35
N LYS A 52 6.48 9.57 -23.15
CA LYS A 52 5.55 10.64 -23.51
C LYS A 52 4.23 10.45 -22.80
N SER A 53 3.71 11.54 -22.26
CA SER A 53 2.40 11.59 -21.59
C SER A 53 1.68 12.91 -21.89
N ALA A 54 0.43 13.01 -21.46
CA ALA A 54 -0.33 14.24 -21.54
C ALA A 54 -1.13 14.52 -20.28
N ILE A 55 -1.19 15.80 -19.91
CA ILE A 55 -2.14 16.36 -18.96
C ILE A 55 -3.22 17.08 -19.77
N THR A 56 -4.47 16.69 -19.56
CA THR A 56 -5.63 17.31 -20.19
C THR A 56 -6.49 17.94 -19.10
N LEU A 57 -6.77 19.24 -19.21
CA LEU A 57 -7.67 19.99 -18.34
C LEU A 57 -8.90 20.38 -19.15
N LYS A 58 -10.06 19.83 -18.81
CA LYS A 58 -11.34 20.28 -19.35
C LYS A 58 -12.05 21.11 -18.28
N ASN A 59 -12.40 22.34 -18.61
CA ASN A 59 -13.08 23.22 -17.67
C ASN A 59 -14.60 23.01 -17.76
N ASP A 60 -15.15 22.11 -16.96
CA ASP A 60 -16.59 21.89 -16.80
C ASP A 60 -17.20 22.76 -15.68
N SER A 61 -16.41 23.66 -15.08
CA SER A 61 -16.91 24.66 -14.14
C SER A 61 -17.62 25.81 -14.87
N THR A 62 -18.29 26.67 -14.10
CA THR A 62 -18.90 27.92 -14.61
C THR A 62 -17.93 29.10 -14.59
N VAL A 63 -16.72 28.92 -14.07
CA VAL A 63 -15.69 29.96 -13.92
C VAL A 63 -14.59 29.72 -14.94
N ALA A 64 -14.11 30.77 -15.61
CA ALA A 64 -12.95 30.65 -16.47
C ALA A 64 -11.67 30.52 -15.63
N LEU A 65 -10.81 29.56 -15.96
CA LEU A 65 -9.45 29.54 -15.42
C LEU A 65 -8.72 30.74 -16.02
N ALA A 66 -8.32 31.69 -15.17
CA ALA A 66 -7.77 32.97 -15.62
C ALA A 66 -6.45 32.82 -16.39
N ALA A 67 -6.07 33.84 -17.17
CA ALA A 67 -4.83 33.84 -17.94
C ALA A 67 -3.55 33.81 -17.08
N SER A 68 -3.66 34.14 -15.79
CA SER A 68 -2.57 34.15 -14.81
C SER A 68 -3.12 34.00 -13.39
N GLY A 69 -2.24 33.95 -12.39
CA GLY A 69 -2.61 34.01 -10.97
C GLY A 69 -3.04 32.68 -10.34
N TRP A 70 -2.69 31.56 -10.99
CA TRP A 70 -2.88 30.22 -10.47
C TRP A 70 -1.66 29.34 -10.72
N SER A 71 -1.53 28.30 -9.92
CA SER A 71 -0.63 27.18 -10.12
C SER A 71 -1.37 25.88 -9.82
N LEU A 72 -1.05 24.83 -10.56
CA LEU A 72 -1.50 23.47 -10.28
C LEU A 72 -0.31 22.68 -9.74
N TYR A 73 -0.45 22.12 -8.54
CA TYR A 73 0.56 21.30 -7.89
C TYR A 73 0.17 19.83 -7.96
N PHE A 74 1.17 18.98 -8.17
CA PHE A 74 0.99 17.55 -8.27
C PHE A 74 2.28 16.81 -7.91
N SER A 75 2.12 15.56 -7.46
CA SER A 75 3.26 14.67 -7.31
C SER A 75 3.52 13.90 -8.60
N HIS A 76 4.79 13.75 -8.95
CA HIS A 76 5.25 12.99 -10.11
C HIS A 76 6.60 12.34 -9.83
N ILE A 77 6.71 11.04 -10.12
CA ILE A 77 7.90 10.24 -9.77
C ILE A 77 9.05 10.35 -10.80
N ARG A 78 8.83 11.06 -11.92
CA ARG A 78 9.82 11.24 -13.01
C ARG A 78 10.08 12.72 -13.27
N MET A 79 11.30 13.06 -13.70
CA MET A 79 11.60 14.43 -14.11
C MET A 79 10.97 14.74 -15.47
N ILE A 80 10.12 15.77 -15.52
CA ILE A 80 9.54 16.29 -16.76
C ILE A 80 10.58 17.16 -17.47
N ARG A 81 10.76 16.95 -18.78
CA ARG A 81 11.83 17.55 -19.59
C ARG A 81 11.30 18.60 -20.56
N THR A 82 10.34 18.23 -21.40
CA THR A 82 9.81 19.12 -22.45
C THR A 82 8.29 19.10 -22.46
N LEU A 83 7.70 20.18 -22.96
CA LEU A 83 6.26 20.34 -23.15
C LEU A 83 5.97 20.62 -24.62
N SER A 84 4.82 20.17 -25.11
CA SER A 84 4.34 20.41 -26.47
C SER A 84 3.73 21.81 -26.65
N SER A 85 3.54 22.56 -25.57
CA SER A 85 2.90 23.89 -25.57
C SER A 85 3.71 24.87 -24.73
N ASP A 86 3.83 26.10 -25.20
CA ASP A 86 4.44 27.21 -24.45
C ASP A 86 3.42 27.95 -23.56
N ALA A 87 2.13 27.60 -23.63
CA ALA A 87 1.05 28.23 -22.87
C ALA A 87 1.19 28.02 -21.37
N VAL A 88 1.85 26.94 -20.97
CA VAL A 88 2.14 26.64 -19.57
C VAL A 88 3.60 26.22 -19.45
N LYS A 89 4.14 26.29 -18.24
CA LYS A 89 5.42 25.68 -17.88
C LYS A 89 5.23 24.75 -16.69
N ILE A 90 6.04 23.71 -16.63
CA ILE A 90 6.11 22.80 -15.49
C ILE A 90 7.48 22.95 -14.84
N THR A 91 7.49 23.18 -13.53
CA THR A 91 8.71 23.35 -12.72
C THR A 91 8.76 22.28 -11.64
N HIS A 92 9.92 21.64 -11.47
CA HIS A 92 10.19 20.78 -10.32
C HIS A 92 10.41 21.64 -9.07
N VAL A 93 9.68 21.36 -8.00
CA VAL A 93 9.77 22.13 -6.74
C VAL A 93 10.76 21.48 -5.80
N ASN A 94 10.45 20.27 -5.33
CA ASN A 94 11.31 19.45 -4.48
C ASN A 94 10.73 18.04 -4.38
N GLY A 95 11.58 17.03 -4.18
CA GLY A 95 11.14 15.64 -4.05
C GLY A 95 10.37 15.20 -5.30
N ASP A 96 9.13 14.75 -5.10
CA ASP A 96 8.18 14.39 -6.16
C ASP A 96 7.24 15.54 -6.53
N ILE A 97 7.33 16.72 -5.93
CA ILE A 97 6.39 17.83 -6.17
C ILE A 97 6.79 18.64 -7.41
N PHE A 98 5.82 18.78 -8.32
CA PHE A 98 5.87 19.60 -9.51
C PHE A 98 4.77 20.66 -9.49
N LYS A 99 5.00 21.72 -10.25
CA LYS A 99 4.10 22.87 -10.38
C LYS A 99 3.91 23.22 -11.85
N LEU A 100 2.68 23.17 -12.33
CA LEU A 100 2.23 23.66 -13.64
C LEU A 100 1.65 25.07 -13.47
N GLU A 101 2.15 26.04 -14.22
CA GLU A 101 1.68 27.44 -14.14
C GLU A 101 1.59 28.08 -15.54
N PRO A 102 0.68 29.05 -15.75
CA PRO A 102 0.51 29.70 -17.04
C PRO A 102 1.70 30.58 -17.39
N THR A 103 2.03 30.65 -18.67
CA THR A 103 2.96 31.66 -19.21
C THR A 103 2.18 32.87 -19.76
N ALA A 104 2.91 33.87 -20.26
CA ALA A 104 2.28 35.02 -20.93
C ALA A 104 1.49 34.64 -22.21
N THR A 105 1.72 33.46 -22.79
CA THR A 105 0.97 33.00 -23.97
C THR A 105 -0.36 32.35 -23.59
N PHE A 106 -0.57 31.95 -22.32
CA PHE A 106 -1.88 31.47 -21.85
C PHE A 106 -2.94 32.57 -21.94
N LYS A 107 -4.11 32.23 -22.49
CA LYS A 107 -5.24 33.17 -22.64
C LYS A 107 -6.42 32.86 -21.73
N GLY A 108 -6.21 31.97 -20.76
CA GLY A 108 -7.28 31.42 -19.92
C GLY A 108 -7.99 30.23 -20.57
N LEU A 109 -8.68 29.45 -19.74
CA LEU A 109 -9.49 28.31 -20.18
C LEU A 109 -10.95 28.58 -19.82
N LYS A 110 -11.78 28.87 -20.83
CA LYS A 110 -13.21 29.16 -20.66
C LYS A 110 -14.01 27.90 -20.25
N PRO A 111 -15.17 28.05 -19.62
CA PRO A 111 -16.13 26.95 -19.46
C PRO A 111 -16.38 26.20 -20.77
N GLY A 112 -16.40 24.87 -20.71
CA GLY A 112 -16.55 23.95 -21.83
C GLY A 112 -15.31 23.78 -22.72
N HIS A 113 -14.20 24.47 -22.46
CA HIS A 113 -12.99 24.35 -23.27
C HIS A 113 -11.98 23.40 -22.63
N THR A 114 -11.08 22.87 -23.47
CA THR A 114 -10.02 21.93 -23.08
C THR A 114 -8.64 22.50 -23.38
N LEU A 115 -7.72 22.35 -22.42
CA LEU A 115 -6.28 22.49 -22.61
C LEU A 115 -5.65 21.11 -22.56
N ARG A 116 -4.88 20.73 -23.57
CA ARG A 116 -4.07 19.51 -23.58
C ARG A 116 -2.60 19.87 -23.73
N VAL A 117 -1.77 19.34 -22.83
CA VAL A 117 -0.32 19.56 -22.81
C VAL A 117 0.36 18.21 -22.81
N GLU A 118 1.01 17.86 -23.92
CA GLU A 118 1.86 16.68 -23.97
C GLU A 118 3.24 17.02 -23.42
N PHE A 119 3.90 16.05 -22.82
CA PHE A 119 5.23 16.22 -22.25
C PHE A 119 6.08 14.97 -22.40
N THR A 120 7.39 15.15 -22.34
CA THR A 120 8.35 14.06 -22.18
C THR A 120 8.91 14.07 -20.76
N ALA A 121 9.13 12.90 -20.19
CA ALA A 121 9.72 12.75 -18.87
C ALA A 121 10.64 11.52 -18.81
N ASP A 122 11.52 11.48 -17.82
CA ASP A 122 12.53 10.43 -17.68
C ASP A 122 11.92 9.03 -17.50
N ALA A 123 12.64 8.02 -18.01
CA ALA A 123 12.32 6.59 -17.88
C ALA A 123 10.96 6.22 -18.48
N TRP A 124 10.06 5.65 -17.67
CA TRP A 124 8.75 5.13 -18.06
C TRP A 124 7.77 5.15 -16.89
N GLN A 125 6.48 5.09 -17.21
CA GLN A 125 5.36 4.84 -16.29
C GLN A 125 4.46 3.76 -16.89
N VAL A 126 4.53 2.54 -16.35
CA VAL A 126 3.90 1.34 -16.94
C VAL A 126 2.71 0.83 -16.12
N ALA A 127 2.39 1.48 -15.01
CA ALA A 127 1.24 1.18 -14.18
C ALA A 127 0.47 2.46 -13.86
N LYS A 128 -0.86 2.38 -13.73
CA LYS A 128 -1.69 3.52 -13.29
C LYS A 128 -1.21 4.09 -11.94
N THR A 129 -0.71 3.22 -11.06
CA THR A 129 -0.19 3.59 -9.72
C THR A 129 1.12 4.37 -9.75
N ASP A 130 1.77 4.54 -10.91
CA ASP A 130 2.91 5.46 -11.06
C ASP A 130 2.48 6.94 -11.04
N ILE A 131 1.17 7.21 -11.16
CA ILE A 131 0.57 8.54 -11.14
C ILE A 131 -0.08 8.76 -9.78
N MET A 132 0.34 9.81 -9.07
CA MET A 132 -0.18 10.11 -7.73
C MET A 132 -1.46 10.95 -7.78
N PRO A 133 -2.45 10.68 -6.92
CA PRO A 133 -3.71 11.42 -6.85
C PRO A 133 -3.56 12.76 -6.12
N ASN A 134 -4.68 13.45 -5.91
CA ASN A 134 -4.83 14.65 -5.09
C ASN A 134 -4.06 15.88 -5.61
N TRP A 135 -4.19 16.13 -6.92
CA TRP A 135 -3.66 17.34 -7.56
C TRP A 135 -4.50 18.53 -7.11
N TYR A 136 -3.88 19.69 -6.90
CA TYR A 136 -4.60 20.85 -6.38
C TYR A 136 -4.21 22.14 -7.09
N LEU A 137 -5.17 23.04 -7.21
CA LEU A 137 -4.94 24.42 -7.61
C LEU A 137 -4.51 25.24 -6.39
N ALA A 138 -3.67 26.24 -6.62
CA ALA A 138 -3.36 27.29 -5.68
C ALA A 138 -3.41 28.65 -6.38
N ASN A 139 -3.86 29.69 -5.67
CA ASN A 139 -3.77 31.07 -6.15
C ASN A 139 -2.53 31.79 -5.57
N ASP A 140 -2.27 33.01 -6.04
CA ASP A 140 -1.12 33.83 -5.58
C ASP A 140 -1.19 34.20 -4.08
N ASN A 141 -2.37 34.10 -3.46
CA ASN A 141 -2.57 34.36 -2.03
C ASN A 141 -2.29 33.12 -1.15
N GLY A 142 -2.07 31.95 -1.76
CA GLY A 142 -1.81 30.69 -1.06
C GLY A 142 -3.07 29.89 -0.70
N ASP A 143 -4.26 30.32 -1.14
CA ASP A 143 -5.46 29.50 -1.04
C ASP A 143 -5.33 28.29 -1.97
N THR A 144 -5.88 27.15 -1.56
CA THR A 144 -5.83 25.91 -2.35
C THR A 144 -7.20 25.28 -2.56
N ALA A 145 -7.35 24.53 -3.65
CA ALA A 145 -8.51 23.67 -3.89
C ALA A 145 -8.08 22.38 -4.57
N LEU A 146 -8.51 21.24 -4.01
CA LEU A 146 -8.36 19.92 -4.64
C LEU A 146 -9.05 19.93 -6.01
N ILE A 147 -8.40 19.36 -7.02
CA ILE A 147 -9.05 19.02 -8.29
C ILE A 147 -9.76 17.70 -8.07
N SER A 148 -11.08 17.76 -7.88
CA SER A 148 -11.89 16.64 -7.37
C SER A 148 -11.81 15.40 -8.26
N SER A 149 -11.62 15.54 -9.58
CA SER A 149 -11.43 14.39 -10.48
C SER A 149 -10.16 13.58 -10.19
N THR A 150 -9.17 14.18 -9.54
CA THR A 150 -7.89 13.53 -9.17
C THR A 150 -7.89 12.90 -7.78
N SER A 151 -8.99 13.00 -7.04
CA SER A 151 -9.16 12.35 -5.75
C SER A 151 -9.09 10.83 -5.91
N ASN A 152 -8.37 10.16 -5.01
CA ASN A 152 -8.41 8.70 -4.90
C ASN A 152 -9.44 8.17 -3.90
N LEU A 153 -10.32 9.05 -3.42
CA LEU A 153 -11.41 8.69 -2.53
C LEU A 153 -12.72 8.62 -3.29
N LYS A 154 -13.43 7.50 -3.11
CA LYS A 154 -14.82 7.31 -3.52
C LYS A 154 -15.64 7.06 -2.25
N ASP A 155 -16.63 7.90 -1.98
CA ASP A 155 -17.45 7.85 -0.76
C ASP A 155 -16.63 7.84 0.55
N GLY A 156 -15.48 8.54 0.55
CA GLY A 156 -14.60 8.67 1.72
C GLY A 156 -13.65 7.49 1.95
N VAL A 157 -13.62 6.50 1.07
CA VAL A 157 -12.71 5.35 1.14
C VAL A 157 -11.86 5.22 -0.11
N VAL A 158 -10.67 4.64 0.02
CA VAL A 158 -9.81 4.30 -1.12
C VAL A 158 -10.33 3.01 -1.75
N PRO A 159 -10.71 3.01 -3.05
CA PRO A 159 -11.14 1.81 -3.75
C PRO A 159 -10.04 0.75 -3.87
N VAL A 160 -10.43 -0.51 -4.05
CA VAL A 160 -9.50 -1.64 -4.20
C VAL A 160 -9.04 -1.81 -5.66
N MET A 161 -9.85 -1.40 -6.64
CA MET A 161 -9.52 -1.50 -8.05
C MET A 161 -8.78 -0.22 -8.51
N PRO A 162 -7.57 -0.32 -9.11
CA PRO A 162 -6.83 0.86 -9.56
C PRO A 162 -7.60 1.78 -10.51
N SER A 163 -8.50 1.23 -11.32
CA SER A 163 -9.38 2.01 -12.21
C SER A 163 -10.39 2.86 -11.45
N ASP A 164 -10.87 2.38 -10.31
CA ASP A 164 -11.74 3.16 -9.41
C ASP A 164 -10.94 4.11 -8.52
N GLU A 165 -9.73 3.72 -8.10
CA GLU A 165 -8.84 4.53 -7.27
C GLU A 165 -8.27 5.72 -8.02
N LEU A 166 -7.92 5.55 -9.30
CA LEU A 166 -7.29 6.58 -10.12
C LEU A 166 -8.13 6.84 -11.38
N PRO A 167 -9.34 7.39 -11.23
CA PRO A 167 -10.28 7.56 -12.35
C PRO A 167 -9.81 8.60 -13.37
N PHE A 168 -8.94 9.55 -12.96
CA PHE A 168 -8.33 10.54 -13.84
C PHE A 168 -7.19 9.99 -14.70
N VAL A 169 -6.69 8.79 -14.43
CA VAL A 169 -5.63 8.17 -15.22
C VAL A 169 -6.26 7.32 -16.31
N SER A 170 -5.91 7.57 -17.57
CA SER A 170 -6.42 6.78 -18.70
C SER A 170 -6.01 5.32 -18.60
N GLU A 171 -6.78 4.44 -19.23
CA GLU A 171 -6.44 3.03 -19.34
C GLU A 171 -5.19 2.80 -20.20
N PHE A 172 -4.55 1.65 -19.95
CA PHE A 172 -3.35 1.20 -20.65
C PHE A 172 -3.80 0.11 -21.64
N ASP A 173 -4.25 0.56 -22.81
CA ASP A 173 -4.90 -0.26 -23.84
C ASP A 173 -3.95 -0.68 -24.97
N THR A 174 -2.73 -0.14 -25.04
CA THR A 174 -1.72 -0.52 -26.03
C THR A 174 -0.38 -0.92 -25.44
N GLU A 175 0.37 -1.75 -26.18
CA GLU A 175 1.72 -2.19 -25.79
C GLU A 175 2.64 -1.02 -25.45
N GLN A 176 2.57 0.09 -26.19
CA GLN A 176 3.38 1.28 -25.92
C GLN A 176 3.11 1.87 -24.52
N GLN A 177 1.96 1.61 -23.92
CA GLN A 177 1.61 2.11 -22.60
C GLN A 177 2.08 1.19 -21.47
N TRP A 178 2.08 -0.15 -21.63
CA TRP A 178 2.51 -1.07 -20.56
C TRP A 178 3.92 -1.66 -20.73
N LYS A 179 4.50 -1.61 -21.94
CA LYS A 179 5.88 -2.02 -22.18
C LYS A 179 6.85 -0.92 -21.78
N ARG A 180 8.01 -1.29 -21.26
CA ARG A 180 9.04 -0.30 -20.85
C ARG A 180 9.91 0.17 -22.00
N TYR A 181 10.13 -0.67 -23.02
CA TYR A 181 11.17 -0.43 -24.03
C TYR A 181 10.71 -0.80 -25.43
N GLY A 182 11.13 -0.02 -26.43
CA GLY A 182 11.16 -0.42 -27.84
C GLY A 182 12.57 -0.89 -28.23
N GLY A 183 12.70 -2.08 -28.82
CA GLY A 183 13.98 -2.58 -29.36
C GLY A 183 14.77 -3.57 -28.50
N ILE A 184 14.42 -3.73 -27.22
CA ILE A 184 14.80 -4.89 -26.38
C ILE A 184 13.50 -5.58 -25.99
N ASN A 185 13.44 -6.91 -26.06
CA ASN A 185 12.21 -7.65 -25.80
C ASN A 185 11.78 -7.53 -24.34
N ASP A 186 10.76 -6.71 -24.09
CA ASP A 186 9.97 -6.73 -22.87
C ASP A 186 8.88 -7.81 -22.98
N TYR A 187 9.14 -8.95 -22.36
CA TYR A 187 8.26 -10.12 -22.39
C TYR A 187 7.03 -10.01 -21.48
N TYR A 188 6.90 -8.93 -20.71
CA TYR A 188 5.77 -8.77 -19.81
C TYR A 188 4.54 -8.25 -20.55
N ASP A 189 3.41 -8.95 -20.42
CA ASP A 189 2.08 -8.44 -20.77
C ASP A 189 1.16 -8.55 -19.55
N PRO A 190 0.23 -7.59 -19.36
CA PRO A 190 -0.79 -7.69 -18.33
C PRO A 190 -1.56 -9.00 -18.47
N PHE A 191 -1.61 -9.79 -17.40
CA PHE A 191 -2.34 -11.06 -17.45
C PHE A 191 -3.83 -10.83 -17.68
N THR A 192 -4.37 -11.46 -18.72
CA THR A 192 -5.82 -11.54 -18.93
C THR A 192 -6.44 -12.52 -17.93
N ALA A 193 -7.78 -12.56 -17.88
CA ALA A 193 -8.49 -13.59 -17.12
C ALA A 193 -8.14 -15.01 -17.60
N LYS A 194 -7.93 -15.18 -18.91
CA LYS A 194 -7.51 -16.45 -19.51
C LYS A 194 -6.09 -16.83 -19.07
N ASP A 195 -5.13 -15.90 -19.11
CA ASP A 195 -3.76 -16.20 -18.69
C ASP A 195 -3.70 -16.59 -17.22
N ARG A 196 -4.47 -15.89 -16.36
CA ARG A 196 -4.59 -16.27 -14.94
C ARG A 196 -5.19 -17.66 -14.76
N PHE A 197 -6.22 -18.01 -15.54
CA PHE A 197 -6.82 -19.35 -15.51
C PHE A 197 -5.82 -20.42 -15.93
N ASP A 198 -5.14 -20.25 -17.06
CA ASP A 198 -4.19 -21.22 -17.59
C ASP A 198 -2.98 -21.39 -16.64
N ARG A 199 -2.47 -20.30 -16.06
CA ARG A 199 -1.38 -20.33 -15.07
C ARG A 199 -1.74 -21.03 -13.76
N ASN A 200 -3.02 -21.05 -13.41
CA ASN A 200 -3.53 -21.70 -12.20
C ASN A 200 -4.13 -23.09 -12.50
N SER A 201 -3.96 -23.62 -13.72
CA SER A 201 -4.59 -24.86 -14.16
C SER A 201 -4.07 -26.12 -13.46
N ASP A 202 -2.89 -26.05 -12.85
CA ASP A 202 -2.27 -27.10 -12.05
C ASP A 202 -2.64 -27.04 -10.57
N LEU A 203 -3.22 -25.93 -10.10
CA LEU A 203 -3.72 -25.79 -8.74
C LEU A 203 -4.97 -26.64 -8.53
N LYS A 204 -5.02 -27.34 -7.40
CA LYS A 204 -6.15 -28.20 -7.01
C LYS A 204 -6.52 -27.95 -5.57
N THR A 205 -7.82 -27.99 -5.28
CA THR A 205 -8.31 -27.98 -3.90
C THR A 205 -7.93 -29.28 -3.21
N ILE A 206 -7.32 -29.18 -2.03
CA ILE A 206 -7.00 -30.32 -1.17
C ILE A 206 -7.98 -30.30 0.01
N ALA A 207 -8.65 -31.43 0.26
CA ALA A 207 -9.55 -31.57 1.41
C ALA A 207 -8.77 -32.06 2.64
N ASN A 208 -9.20 -31.66 3.84
CA ASN A 208 -8.71 -32.15 5.13
C ASN A 208 -7.18 -32.00 5.30
N ILE A 209 -6.65 -30.81 5.00
CA ILE A 209 -5.22 -30.51 5.14
C ILE A 209 -4.86 -30.47 6.62
N ILE A 210 -3.88 -31.28 7.01
CA ILE A 210 -3.19 -31.16 8.31
C ILE A 210 -1.80 -30.64 8.01
N GLY A 211 -1.57 -29.36 8.30
CA GLY A 211 -0.31 -28.68 7.99
C GLY A 211 -0.08 -27.48 8.89
N ILE A 212 1.20 -27.13 9.04
CA ILE A 212 1.65 -25.99 9.83
C ILE A 212 2.44 -25.06 8.91
N VAL A 213 2.23 -23.76 9.07
CA VAL A 213 2.97 -22.70 8.41
C VAL A 213 3.62 -21.79 9.47
N PRO A 214 4.94 -21.57 9.44
CA PRO A 214 5.92 -22.18 8.54
C PRO A 214 6.03 -23.71 8.69
N THR A 215 6.46 -24.40 7.63
CA THR A 215 6.62 -25.87 7.65
C THR A 215 7.67 -26.27 8.69
N PRO A 216 7.35 -27.17 9.64
CA PRO A 216 8.29 -27.61 10.65
C PRO A 216 9.38 -28.50 10.06
N SER A 217 10.50 -28.61 10.77
CA SER A 217 11.63 -29.45 10.40
C SER A 217 11.23 -30.93 10.29
N HIS A 218 10.38 -31.41 11.21
CA HIS A 218 9.77 -32.73 11.14
C HIS A 218 8.31 -32.69 11.60
N LEU A 219 7.43 -33.35 10.87
CA LEU A 219 6.02 -33.56 11.21
C LEU A 219 5.62 -34.99 10.85
N ALA A 220 5.15 -35.74 11.85
CA ALA A 220 4.42 -36.98 11.67
C ALA A 220 2.97 -36.79 12.10
N VAL A 221 2.03 -37.27 11.30
CA VAL A 221 0.59 -37.16 11.55
C VAL A 221 0.01 -38.56 11.75
N GLY A 222 -0.71 -38.75 12.85
CA GLY A 222 -1.45 -39.98 13.16
C GLY A 222 -2.83 -40.01 12.52
N THR A 223 -3.65 -41.00 12.90
CA THR A 223 -5.01 -41.18 12.37
C THR A 223 -6.11 -40.82 13.35
N SER A 224 -5.73 -40.54 14.61
CA SER A 224 -6.65 -40.22 15.69
C SER A 224 -6.69 -38.71 15.96
N ASN A 225 -7.69 -38.28 16.71
CA ASN A 225 -7.80 -36.91 17.21
C ASN A 225 -8.04 -36.94 18.71
N ILE A 226 -7.67 -35.84 19.35
CA ILE A 226 -8.06 -35.53 20.73
C ILE A 226 -9.10 -34.41 20.72
N GLU A 227 -9.98 -34.41 21.72
CA GLU A 227 -10.99 -33.37 21.88
C GLU A 227 -10.75 -32.59 23.18
N ILE A 228 -10.42 -31.30 23.04
CA ILE A 228 -10.19 -30.41 24.18
C ILE A 228 -11.53 -29.93 24.73
N ASN A 229 -11.69 -30.03 26.04
CA ASN A 229 -12.87 -29.57 26.76
C ASN A 229 -12.51 -29.23 28.22
N ASN A 230 -13.49 -28.83 29.03
CA ASN A 230 -13.26 -28.33 30.39
C ASN A 230 -12.68 -29.36 31.39
N SER A 231 -12.59 -30.64 31.04
CA SER A 231 -11.86 -31.65 31.82
C SER A 231 -10.34 -31.53 31.67
N TRP A 232 -9.86 -30.84 30.65
CA TRP A 232 -8.45 -30.59 30.41
C TRP A 232 -7.91 -29.51 31.33
N VAL A 233 -6.63 -29.63 31.65
CA VAL A 233 -5.90 -28.62 32.41
C VAL A 233 -4.55 -28.36 31.76
N VAL A 234 -4.14 -27.10 31.71
CA VAL A 234 -2.78 -26.75 31.28
C VAL A 234 -1.87 -26.78 32.50
N VAL A 235 -0.76 -27.47 32.36
CA VAL A 235 0.23 -27.65 33.41
C VAL A 235 1.59 -27.18 32.95
N PHE A 236 2.39 -26.63 33.85
CA PHE A 236 3.67 -26.05 33.47
C PHE A 236 4.81 -26.37 34.42
N ASP A 237 6.00 -26.42 33.83
CA ASP A 237 7.27 -26.41 34.55
C ASP A 237 7.61 -24.98 35.02
N ASN A 238 8.49 -24.89 36.01
CA ASN A 238 8.98 -23.60 36.51
C ASN A 238 9.59 -22.77 35.36
N GLY A 239 9.09 -21.54 35.16
CA GLY A 239 9.54 -20.63 34.10
C GLY A 239 8.67 -20.61 32.82
N TYR A 240 7.66 -21.46 32.69
CA TYR A 240 6.78 -21.54 31.51
C TYR A 240 5.32 -21.09 31.77
N GLU A 241 5.09 -20.41 32.90
CA GLU A 241 3.75 -20.00 33.33
C GLU A 241 3.05 -19.09 32.31
N GLU A 242 3.75 -18.11 31.72
CA GLU A 242 3.15 -17.18 30.75
C GLU A 242 2.65 -17.90 29.48
N GLN A 243 3.44 -18.86 28.97
CA GLN A 243 3.08 -19.66 27.80
C GLN A 243 1.89 -20.58 28.11
N ALA A 244 1.87 -21.17 29.31
CA ALA A 244 0.77 -21.99 29.78
C ALA A 244 -0.52 -21.17 29.96
N GLN A 245 -0.45 -19.98 30.55
CA GLN A 245 -1.58 -19.06 30.67
C GLN A 245 -2.08 -18.61 29.29
N PHE A 246 -1.18 -18.34 28.34
CA PHE A 246 -1.54 -17.97 26.98
C PHE A 246 -2.36 -19.07 26.31
N ILE A 247 -1.88 -20.32 26.29
CA ILE A 247 -2.62 -21.41 25.65
C ILE A 247 -3.90 -21.79 26.41
N ALA A 248 -3.88 -21.74 27.74
CA ALA A 248 -5.07 -21.94 28.56
C ALA A 248 -6.16 -20.94 28.19
N LYS A 249 -5.81 -19.65 27.99
CA LYS A 249 -6.75 -18.63 27.53
C LYS A 249 -7.31 -18.93 26.13
N GLN A 250 -6.50 -19.43 25.20
CA GLN A 250 -7.00 -19.78 23.85
C GLN A 250 -8.05 -20.91 23.90
N PHE A 251 -7.89 -21.87 24.81
CA PHE A 251 -8.82 -22.99 24.97
C PHE A 251 -9.88 -22.82 26.07
N GLY A 252 -9.88 -21.69 26.80
CA GLY A 252 -10.80 -21.48 27.93
C GLY A 252 -10.54 -22.40 29.13
N LEU A 253 -9.29 -22.83 29.34
CA LEU A 253 -8.86 -23.72 30.41
C LEU A 253 -8.19 -22.96 31.56
N SER A 254 -7.87 -23.68 32.64
CA SER A 254 -7.00 -23.19 33.71
C SER A 254 -5.54 -23.62 33.50
N ALA A 255 -4.60 -22.78 33.90
CA ALA A 255 -3.17 -23.09 33.97
C ALA A 255 -2.74 -23.24 35.44
N VAL A 256 -2.06 -24.33 35.78
CA VAL A 256 -1.56 -24.59 37.15
C VAL A 256 -0.17 -25.22 37.14
N PRO A 257 0.62 -25.09 38.23
CA PRO A 257 1.87 -25.83 38.35
C PRO A 257 1.64 -27.35 38.26
N TRP A 258 2.59 -28.08 37.69
CA TRP A 258 2.48 -29.53 37.50
C TRP A 258 2.21 -30.31 38.80
N THR A 259 1.26 -31.27 38.76
CA THR A 259 1.03 -32.25 39.83
C THR A 259 0.76 -33.66 39.26
N PRO A 260 1.24 -34.74 39.91
CA PRO A 260 1.18 -36.10 39.36
C PRO A 260 -0.23 -36.73 39.29
N ASN A 261 -1.28 -36.04 39.77
CA ASN A 261 -2.63 -36.59 39.87
C ASN A 261 -3.60 -36.09 38.77
N GLN A 262 -3.12 -35.26 37.82
CA GLN A 262 -3.97 -34.72 36.77
C GLN A 262 -4.06 -35.68 35.57
N LYS A 263 -5.30 -35.94 35.13
CA LYS A 263 -5.62 -36.65 33.90
C LYS A 263 -6.07 -35.63 32.86
N GLN A 264 -5.78 -35.85 31.59
CA GLN A 264 -6.08 -34.93 30.48
C GLN A 264 -5.33 -33.60 30.60
N ILE A 265 -4.08 -33.58 30.15
CA ILE A 265 -3.17 -32.44 30.38
C ILE A 265 -2.58 -31.90 29.09
N ILE A 266 -2.40 -30.59 29.06
CA ILE A 266 -1.46 -29.91 28.16
C ILE A 266 -0.26 -29.50 29.00
N HIS A 267 0.85 -30.22 28.87
CA HIS A 267 2.10 -29.89 29.55
C HIS A 267 2.90 -28.89 28.72
N VAL A 268 3.40 -27.84 29.37
CA VAL A 268 4.29 -26.83 28.79
C VAL A 268 5.53 -26.76 29.66
N GLY A 269 6.67 -27.15 29.09
CA GLY A 269 7.87 -27.26 29.89
C GLY A 269 9.17 -27.32 29.11
N TRP A 270 10.23 -27.56 29.85
CA TRP A 270 11.57 -27.65 29.29
C TRP A 270 11.78 -29.03 28.66
N GLY A 271 12.39 -29.07 27.49
CA GLY A 271 12.87 -30.32 26.91
C GLY A 271 14.00 -30.12 25.91
N GLN A 272 14.87 -31.13 25.83
CA GLN A 272 15.98 -31.14 24.89
C GLN A 272 15.47 -31.44 23.47
N VAL A 273 15.89 -30.62 22.50
CA VAL A 273 15.49 -30.76 21.10
C VAL A 273 16.69 -31.14 20.25
N THR A 274 16.53 -32.15 19.40
CA THR A 274 17.58 -32.64 18.50
C THR A 274 17.00 -32.78 17.10
N ILE A 275 17.66 -32.17 16.12
CA ILE A 275 17.29 -32.26 14.69
C ILE A 275 18.52 -32.75 13.94
N ASP A 276 18.36 -33.80 13.12
CA ASP A 276 19.44 -34.43 12.36
C ASP A 276 20.66 -34.82 13.22
N GLY A 277 20.40 -35.29 14.43
CA GLY A 277 21.45 -35.69 15.39
C GLY A 277 22.20 -34.52 16.04
N GLN A 278 21.77 -33.27 15.82
CA GLN A 278 22.37 -32.07 16.42
C GLN A 278 21.42 -31.45 17.45
N GLN A 279 21.94 -31.15 18.64
CA GLN A 279 21.19 -30.41 19.65
C GLN A 279 20.91 -28.99 19.16
N LYS A 280 19.67 -28.56 19.35
CA LYS A 280 19.24 -27.18 19.15
C LYS A 280 19.00 -26.57 20.53
N TRP A 281 19.38 -25.31 20.69
CA TRP A 281 19.42 -24.65 22.00
C TRP A 281 18.70 -23.30 22.03
N GLU A 282 18.17 -22.85 20.90
CA GLU A 282 17.44 -21.59 20.78
C GLU A 282 16.15 -21.84 20.01
N GLU A 283 15.03 -21.38 20.58
CA GLU A 283 13.69 -21.36 19.97
C GLU A 283 13.17 -22.71 19.46
N ALA A 284 13.83 -23.81 19.82
CA ALA A 284 13.53 -25.15 19.36
C ALA A 284 12.50 -25.82 20.27
N TYR A 285 11.64 -26.67 19.69
CA TYR A 285 10.62 -27.39 20.43
C TYR A 285 10.32 -28.78 19.87
N ASN A 286 9.80 -29.63 20.75
CA ASN A 286 9.02 -30.81 20.42
C ASN A 286 7.56 -30.55 20.81
N LEU A 287 6.63 -30.90 19.93
CA LEU A 287 5.19 -30.91 20.20
C LEU A 287 4.65 -32.31 19.90
N SER A 288 3.98 -32.92 20.87
CA SER A 288 3.28 -34.19 20.67
C SER A 288 1.84 -34.10 21.14
N VAL A 289 0.92 -34.66 20.34
CA VAL A 289 -0.49 -34.81 20.68
C VAL A 289 -0.77 -36.31 20.71
N SER A 290 -1.06 -36.86 21.89
CA SER A 290 -1.23 -38.29 22.12
C SER A 290 -2.64 -38.61 22.62
N PRO A 291 -3.58 -39.00 21.74
CA PRO A 291 -4.94 -39.39 22.13
C PRO A 291 -4.97 -40.58 23.10
N SER A 292 -4.11 -41.59 22.91
CA SER A 292 -4.04 -42.79 23.76
C SER A 292 -3.61 -42.51 25.20
N LEU A 293 -2.82 -41.45 25.42
CA LEU A 293 -2.36 -41.01 26.73
C LEU A 293 -3.21 -39.87 27.29
N GLU A 294 -4.18 -39.39 26.52
CA GLU A 294 -4.92 -38.16 26.76
C GLU A 294 -3.98 -36.99 27.14
N ARG A 295 -2.92 -36.79 26.35
CA ARG A 295 -1.84 -35.85 26.70
C ARG A 295 -1.39 -35.05 25.48
N ILE A 296 -1.13 -33.77 25.70
CA ILE A 296 -0.38 -32.91 24.80
C ILE A 296 0.89 -32.48 25.53
N ASN A 297 2.06 -32.70 24.93
CA ASN A 297 3.35 -32.27 25.48
C ASN A 297 3.96 -31.21 24.58
N ILE A 298 4.26 -30.05 25.17
CA ILE A 298 5.06 -28.97 24.61
C ILE A 298 6.36 -28.91 25.39
N GLU A 299 7.44 -29.32 24.75
CA GLU A 299 8.77 -29.40 25.33
C GLU A 299 9.70 -28.49 24.52
N ALA A 300 10.18 -27.41 25.12
CA ALA A 300 10.99 -26.43 24.41
C ALA A 300 12.27 -26.10 25.15
N VAL A 301 13.30 -25.68 24.41
CA VAL A 301 14.60 -25.32 24.98
C VAL A 301 14.58 -23.97 25.71
N ASP A 302 13.60 -23.12 25.36
CA ASP A 302 13.33 -21.81 25.96
C ASP A 302 11.83 -21.43 25.82
N THR A 303 11.46 -20.26 26.34
CA THR A 303 10.08 -19.76 26.30
C THR A 303 9.61 -19.36 24.90
N ALA A 304 10.53 -18.98 24.01
CA ALA A 304 10.21 -18.62 22.62
C ALA A 304 9.85 -19.86 21.80
N GLY A 305 10.61 -20.96 21.96
CA GLY A 305 10.29 -22.25 21.37
C GLY A 305 8.96 -22.80 21.87
N ALA A 306 8.64 -22.64 23.16
CA ALA A 306 7.33 -23.01 23.70
C ALA A 306 6.21 -22.18 23.05
N LEU A 307 6.40 -20.87 22.86
CA LEU A 307 5.43 -20.05 22.15
C LEU A 307 5.25 -20.53 20.70
N TYR A 308 6.30 -20.89 19.98
CA TYR A 308 6.21 -21.43 18.62
C TYR A 308 5.51 -22.80 18.57
N ALA A 309 5.77 -23.69 19.53
CA ALA A 309 5.03 -24.93 19.68
C ALA A 309 3.53 -24.67 19.86
N ILE A 310 3.16 -23.68 20.68
CA ILE A 310 1.77 -23.28 20.87
C ILE A 310 1.16 -22.75 19.57
N GLN A 311 1.86 -21.90 18.82
CA GLN A 311 1.36 -21.42 17.52
C GLN A 311 1.12 -22.58 16.56
N SER A 312 2.01 -23.57 16.53
CA SER A 312 1.84 -24.80 15.74
C SER A 312 0.63 -25.61 16.19
N LEU A 313 0.41 -25.76 17.50
CA LEU A 313 -0.75 -26.46 18.05
C LEU A 313 -2.07 -25.76 17.71
N LEU A 314 -2.10 -24.42 17.78
CA LEU A 314 -3.29 -23.63 17.42
C LEU A 314 -3.64 -23.77 15.93
N GLN A 315 -2.64 -23.83 15.04
CA GLN A 315 -2.87 -24.06 13.62
C GLN A 315 -3.46 -25.44 13.31
N LEU A 316 -3.13 -26.44 14.13
CA LEU A 316 -3.67 -27.80 14.02
C LEU A 316 -5.09 -27.94 14.58
N THR A 317 -5.58 -26.95 15.31
CA THR A 317 -6.88 -27.03 15.99
C THR A 317 -8.01 -26.73 15.01
N ASP A 318 -8.93 -27.69 14.85
CA ASP A 318 -10.20 -27.53 14.14
C ASP A 318 -11.36 -27.60 15.14
N GLY A 319 -11.90 -26.43 15.50
CA GLY A 319 -12.85 -26.30 16.60
C GLY A 319 -12.22 -26.69 17.92
N ASN A 320 -12.60 -27.86 18.47
CA ASN A 320 -12.02 -28.43 19.67
C ASN A 320 -11.22 -29.72 19.42
N LYS A 321 -11.05 -30.10 18.14
CA LYS A 321 -10.32 -31.30 17.73
C LYS A 321 -8.90 -30.95 17.34
N ILE A 322 -7.96 -31.77 17.78
CA ILE A 322 -6.56 -31.66 17.42
C ILE A 322 -6.07 -33.04 16.94
N PRO A 323 -5.48 -33.15 15.75
CA PRO A 323 -4.96 -34.41 15.24
C PRO A 323 -3.77 -34.89 16.08
N GLU A 324 -3.64 -36.22 16.16
CA GLU A 324 -2.44 -36.87 16.65
C GLU A 324 -1.24 -36.44 15.79
N VAL A 325 -0.23 -35.86 16.41
CA VAL A 325 0.98 -35.41 15.74
C VAL A 325 2.22 -35.60 16.60
N ALA A 326 3.37 -35.73 15.95
CA ALA A 326 4.68 -35.56 16.55
C ALA A 326 5.50 -34.59 15.70
N ILE A 327 5.90 -33.47 16.30
CA ILE A 327 6.61 -32.37 15.66
C ILE A 327 7.90 -32.13 16.41
N THR A 328 8.97 -31.96 15.65
CA THR A 328 10.25 -31.46 16.13
C THR A 328 10.64 -30.31 15.23
N ASP A 329 10.91 -29.14 15.82
CA ASP A 329 11.19 -27.96 15.03
C ASP A 329 12.15 -26.98 15.69
N ALA A 330 12.81 -26.19 14.85
CA ALA A 330 13.68 -25.09 15.23
C ALA A 330 13.77 -24.11 14.05
N PRO A 331 13.98 -22.81 14.30
CA PRO A 331 14.16 -21.85 13.21
C PRO A 331 15.41 -22.20 12.37
N ARG A 332 15.29 -22.06 11.05
CA ARG A 332 16.46 -22.14 10.15
C ARG A 332 17.43 -20.96 10.35
N TYR A 333 16.91 -19.78 10.69
CA TYR A 333 17.66 -18.55 10.87
C TYR A 333 17.22 -17.82 12.14
N GLY A 334 18.19 -17.26 12.87
CA GLY A 334 17.93 -16.49 14.10
C GLY A 334 17.22 -15.15 13.87
N TYR A 335 17.27 -14.59 12.66
CA TYR A 335 16.57 -13.35 12.31
C TYR A 335 15.46 -13.60 11.28
N ARG A 336 14.24 -13.18 11.59
CA ARG A 336 13.02 -13.34 10.77
C ARG A 336 12.26 -12.02 10.71
N GLY A 337 12.83 -11.04 10.00
CA GLY A 337 12.34 -9.66 10.03
C GLY A 337 11.25 -9.35 9.02
N LEU A 338 10.33 -8.46 9.43
CA LEU A 338 9.44 -7.69 8.57
C LEU A 338 9.88 -6.22 8.65
N SER A 339 10.13 -5.60 7.50
CA SER A 339 10.42 -4.15 7.43
C SER A 339 9.19 -3.41 6.94
N VAL A 340 8.76 -2.40 7.68
CA VAL A 340 7.63 -1.55 7.34
C VAL A 340 8.12 -0.11 7.23
N ASP A 341 7.90 0.51 6.08
CA ASP A 341 8.14 1.93 5.89
C ASP A 341 6.95 2.75 6.38
N ALA A 342 7.12 3.39 7.54
CA ALA A 342 6.15 4.31 8.14
C ALA A 342 6.49 5.79 7.90
N VAL A 343 7.53 6.10 7.12
CA VAL A 343 8.01 7.47 6.88
C VAL A 343 7.35 8.07 5.65
N ARG A 344 7.25 7.30 4.56
CA ARG A 344 6.69 7.79 3.29
C ARG A 344 5.19 8.05 3.38
N ASN A 345 4.47 7.18 4.09
CA ASN A 345 3.07 7.35 4.43
C ASN A 345 2.84 6.85 5.85
N PHE A 346 2.26 7.70 6.70
CA PHE A 346 1.98 7.34 8.08
C PHE A 346 0.93 6.21 8.15
N ARG A 347 1.11 5.29 9.08
CA ARG A 347 0.17 4.19 9.34
C ARG A 347 -0.40 4.36 10.73
N ASN A 348 -1.70 4.14 10.90
CA ASN A 348 -2.29 4.02 12.23
C ASN A 348 -1.71 2.77 12.91
N CYS A 349 -1.35 2.93 14.18
CA CYS A 349 -0.86 1.85 15.03
C CYS A 349 -2.00 1.04 15.65
#